data_AF-A0A1I4BW88-F1
#
_entry.id   AF-A0A1I4BW88-F1
#
_cell.length_a   1.000
_cell.length_b   1.000
_cell.length_c   1.000
_cell.angle_alpha   90.00
_cell.angle_beta   90.00
_cell.angle_gamma   90.00
#
_symmetry.space_group_name_H-M   'P 1'
#
loop_
_entity.id
_entity.type
_entity.pdbx_description
1 polymer ?
#
loop_
_entity_poly.entity_id
_entity_poly.type
_entity_poly.pdbx_seq_one_letter_code
_entity_poly.pdbx_strand_id
1 'polypeptide(L)'
;MLGFSKRTWVALAVAGAILMFPYQLFFGAFVLVAWAWSTISMTWENPRFASRFFAELLPDAPVVASMVNGDGFFAGYGCMYAIVRLGPNAPATPPERREPPLDWYYVWDRGWHPTPAAPDDRVLSIISNCADEWPDGLAAELRAGLLTDGNYYASDARAWPENLSVYAPTVGLAAYIRYGD
;
A
#
# COMPACT_ATOMS: atom_id res chain seq x y z
N MET A 1 -27.22 32.64 -47.25
CA MET A 1 -27.43 31.28 -46.72
C MET A 1 -26.81 30.29 -47.71
N LEU A 2 -25.69 29.66 -47.37
CA LEU A 2 -25.08 28.64 -48.24
C LEU A 2 -25.87 27.33 -48.08
N GLY A 3 -26.65 26.97 -49.10
CA GLY A 3 -27.45 25.75 -49.11
C GLY A 3 -26.60 24.55 -49.53
N PHE A 4 -26.10 23.78 -48.56
CA PHE A 4 -25.43 22.52 -48.85
C PHE A 4 -26.43 21.43 -49.24
N SER A 5 -26.12 20.66 -50.28
CA SER A 5 -26.95 19.54 -50.72
C SER A 5 -26.93 18.40 -49.69
N LYS A 6 -28.01 17.60 -49.63
CA LYS A 6 -28.08 16.39 -48.80
C LYS A 6 -26.89 15.44 -49.03
N ARG A 7 -26.38 15.37 -50.27
CA ARG A 7 -25.21 14.55 -50.63
C ARG A 7 -23.92 15.08 -49.99
N THR A 8 -23.75 16.40 -49.90
CA THR A 8 -22.59 17.02 -49.28
C THR A 8 -22.56 16.77 -47.77
N TRP A 9 -23.71 16.83 -47.09
CA TRP A 9 -23.81 16.47 -45.68
C TRP A 9 -23.48 15.00 -45.39
N VAL A 10 -23.96 14.08 -46.23
CA VAL A 10 -23.63 12.65 -46.10
C VAL A 10 -22.14 12.40 -46.31
N ALA A 11 -21.51 13.01 -47.32
CA ALA A 11 -20.08 12.85 -47.56
C ALA A 11 -19.22 13.38 -46.41
N LEU A 12 -19.58 14.53 -45.83
CA LEU A 12 -18.89 15.09 -44.66
C LEU A 12 -19.04 14.20 -43.42
N ALA A 13 -20.23 13.64 -43.18
CA ALA A 13 -20.46 12.72 -42.07
C ALA A 13 -19.65 11.42 -42.20
N VAL A 14 -19.59 10.85 -43.40
CA VAL A 14 -18.79 9.64 -43.67
C VAL A 14 -17.30 9.92 -43.50
N ALA A 15 -16.79 11.04 -44.05
CA ALA A 15 -15.40 11.44 -43.87
C ALA A 15 -15.05 11.68 -42.39
N GLY A 16 -15.95 12.32 -41.63
CA GLY A 16 -15.80 12.50 -40.20
C GLY A 16 -15.73 11.18 -39.43
N ALA A 17 -16.63 10.23 -39.73
CA ALA A 17 -16.63 8.91 -39.11
C ALA A 17 -15.35 8.10 -39.42
N ILE A 18 -14.87 8.17 -40.66
CA ILE A 18 -13.61 7.50 -41.08
C ILE A 18 -12.41 8.07 -40.32
N LEU A 19 -12.38 9.39 -40.07
CA LEU A 19 -11.30 10.04 -39.32
C LEU A 19 -11.40 9.78 -37.81
N MET A 20 -12.61 9.64 -37.26
CA MET A 20 -12.83 9.37 -35.84
C MET A 20 -12.54 7.91 -35.45
N PHE A 21 -12.78 6.96 -36.34
CA PHE A 21 -12.56 5.54 -36.07
C PHE A 21 -11.11 5.18 -35.63
N PRO A 22 -10.04 5.61 -36.33
CA PRO A 22 -8.68 5.33 -35.88
C PRO A 22 -8.34 6.01 -34.55
N TYR A 23 -8.92 7.18 -34.27
CA TYR A 23 -8.74 7.84 -32.99
C TYR A 23 -9.38 7.04 -31.85
N GLN A 24 -10.59 6.52 -32.04
CA GLN A 24 -11.26 5.66 -31.05
C GLN A 24 -10.49 4.36 -30.81
N LEU A 25 -9.97 3.73 -31.87
CA LEU A 25 -9.12 2.54 -31.75
C LEU A 25 -7.82 2.85 -31.01
N PHE A 26 -7.14 3.94 -31.35
CA PHE A 26 -5.92 4.36 -30.68
C PHE A 26 -6.18 4.67 -29.20
N PHE A 27 -7.22 5.43 -28.89
CA PHE A 27 -7.59 5.77 -27.52
C PHE A 27 -7.98 4.52 -26.72
N GLY A 28 -8.80 3.63 -27.30
CA GLY A 28 -9.16 2.36 -26.68
C GLY A 28 -7.93 1.48 -26.40
N ALA A 29 -7.02 1.35 -27.36
CA ALA A 29 -5.77 0.63 -27.18
C ALA A 29 -4.87 1.27 -26.12
N PHE A 30 -4.76 2.59 -26.10
CA PHE A 30 -4.01 3.33 -25.09
C PHE A 30 -4.56 3.07 -23.68
N VAL A 31 -5.88 3.15 -23.49
CA VAL A 31 -6.53 2.87 -22.21
C VAL A 31 -6.27 1.42 -21.78
N LEU A 32 -6.37 0.45 -22.69
CA LEU A 32 -6.07 -0.96 -22.38
C LEU A 32 -4.60 -1.18 -21.99
N VAL A 33 -3.66 -0.54 -22.69
CA VAL A 33 -2.23 -0.62 -22.37
C VAL A 33 -1.94 0.04 -21.03
N ALA A 34 -2.50 1.22 -20.76
CA ALA A 34 -2.34 1.91 -19.48
C ALA A 34 -2.91 1.08 -18.32
N TRP A 35 -4.09 0.47 -18.52
CA TRP A 35 -4.70 -0.43 -17.54
C TRP A 35 -3.84 -1.67 -17.29
N ALA A 36 -3.41 -2.36 -18.36
CA ALA A 36 -2.53 -3.53 -18.24
C ALA A 36 -1.21 -3.18 -17.55
N TRP A 37 -0.58 -2.07 -17.93
CA TRP A 37 0.64 -1.57 -17.30
C TRP A 37 0.45 -1.35 -15.80
N SER A 38 -0.63 -0.66 -15.40
CA SER A 38 -0.95 -0.41 -13.98
C SER A 38 -1.11 -1.71 -13.20
N THR A 39 -1.89 -2.68 -13.72
CA THR A 39 -2.08 -3.97 -13.04
C THR A 39 -0.77 -4.76 -12.91
N ILE A 40 0.05 -4.76 -13.95
CA ILE A 40 1.33 -5.45 -13.95
C ILE A 40 2.26 -4.78 -12.93
N SER A 41 2.45 -3.46 -12.99
CA SER A 41 3.29 -2.72 -12.05
C SER A 41 2.91 -3.00 -10.59
N MET A 42 1.62 -3.00 -10.25
CA MET A 42 1.16 -3.33 -8.90
C MET A 42 1.55 -4.75 -8.47
N THR A 43 1.39 -5.75 -9.35
CA THR A 43 1.77 -7.14 -9.04
C THR A 43 3.27 -7.33 -8.81
N TRP A 44 4.13 -6.51 -9.45
CA TRP A 44 5.59 -6.59 -9.27
C TRP A 44 6.09 -5.77 -8.08
N GLU A 45 5.43 -4.66 -7.75
CA GLU A 45 5.84 -3.76 -6.67
C GLU A 45 5.39 -4.26 -5.30
N ASN A 46 4.18 -4.79 -5.18
CA ASN A 46 3.63 -5.32 -3.94
C ASN A 46 4.59 -6.30 -3.23
N PRO A 47 5.05 -7.41 -3.84
CA PRO A 47 5.92 -8.36 -3.14
C PRO A 47 7.31 -7.80 -2.82
N ARG A 48 7.77 -6.76 -3.54
CA ARG A 48 9.10 -6.15 -3.34
C ARG A 48 9.09 -5.02 -2.33
N PHE A 49 7.92 -4.46 -2.03
CA PHE A 49 7.80 -3.29 -1.17
C PHE A 49 8.35 -3.60 0.24
N ALA A 50 7.90 -4.67 0.89
CA ALA A 50 8.41 -5.06 2.20
C ALA A 50 9.93 -5.32 2.19
N SER A 51 10.44 -6.04 1.20
CA SER A 51 11.88 -6.29 1.09
C SER A 51 12.69 -5.00 0.96
N ARG A 52 12.22 -4.01 0.19
CA ARG A 52 12.88 -2.71 0.06
C ARG A 52 12.75 -1.87 1.33
N PHE A 53 11.55 -1.81 1.90
CA PHE A 53 11.28 -1.06 3.11
C PHE A 53 12.17 -1.53 4.27
N PHE A 54 12.32 -2.86 4.42
CA PHE A 54 13.09 -3.48 5.49
C PHE A 54 14.56 -3.77 5.16
N ALA A 55 15.05 -3.50 3.95
CA ALA A 55 16.40 -3.88 3.51
C ALA A 55 17.51 -3.43 4.46
N GLU A 56 17.42 -2.22 5.01
CA GLU A 56 18.43 -1.66 5.92
C GLU A 56 18.16 -1.94 7.40
N LEU A 57 16.93 -2.35 7.73
CA LEU A 57 16.45 -2.57 9.09
C LEU A 57 16.61 -4.04 9.49
N LEU A 58 16.21 -4.93 8.58
CA LEU A 58 16.05 -6.36 8.75
C LEU A 58 16.36 -7.08 7.41
N PRO A 59 17.62 -7.07 6.94
CA PRO A 59 18.02 -7.45 5.57
C PRO A 59 17.64 -8.87 5.13
N ASP A 60 17.39 -9.78 6.07
CA ASP A 60 17.10 -11.19 5.81
C ASP A 60 15.71 -11.63 6.28
N ALA A 61 14.87 -10.68 6.70
CA ALA A 61 13.54 -11.00 7.21
C ALA A 61 12.61 -11.45 6.07
N PRO A 62 12.05 -12.68 6.12
CA PRO A 62 11.18 -13.14 5.04
C PRO A 62 9.87 -12.37 5.06
N VAL A 63 9.43 -11.96 3.86
CA VAL A 63 8.17 -11.24 3.65
C VAL A 63 6.99 -12.15 3.95
N VAL A 64 6.06 -11.66 4.78
CA VAL A 64 4.79 -12.31 5.11
C VAL A 64 3.69 -11.80 4.21
N ALA A 65 3.56 -10.47 4.15
CA ALA A 65 2.55 -9.79 3.34
C ALA A 65 3.08 -8.41 2.95
N SER A 66 2.78 -7.97 1.74
CA SER A 66 3.18 -6.64 1.30
C SER A 66 2.30 -6.09 0.20
N MET A 67 1.95 -4.80 0.34
CA MET A 67 1.17 -4.06 -0.62
C MET A 67 1.56 -2.58 -0.56
N VAL A 68 1.91 -1.99 -1.71
CA VAL A 68 2.28 -0.57 -1.78
C VAL A 68 1.05 0.31 -1.97
N ASN A 69 0.00 -0.18 -2.63
CA ASN A 69 -1.27 0.53 -2.79
C ASN A 69 -2.42 -0.47 -2.58
N GLY A 70 -3.14 -0.30 -1.48
CA GLY A 70 -4.29 -1.14 -1.09
C GLY A 70 -5.46 -1.09 -2.04
N ASP A 71 -6.36 -2.06 -1.91
CA ASP A 71 -7.64 -2.08 -2.61
C ASP A 71 -8.47 -0.88 -2.10
N GLY A 72 -8.53 0.20 -2.88
CA GLY A 72 -9.21 1.42 -2.47
C GLY A 72 -8.34 2.68 -2.46
N PHE A 73 -7.12 2.65 -3.00
CA PHE A 73 -6.29 3.86 -3.21
C PHE A 73 -7.04 5.00 -3.93
N PHE A 74 -7.97 4.67 -4.85
CA PHE A 74 -8.81 5.69 -5.50
C PHE A 74 -10.02 6.15 -4.66
N ALA A 75 -10.32 5.44 -3.58
CA ALA A 75 -11.43 5.69 -2.66
C ALA A 75 -10.98 6.34 -1.33
N GLY A 76 -9.67 6.49 -1.07
CA GLY A 76 -9.13 7.13 0.14
C GLY A 76 -9.17 6.25 1.40
N TYR A 77 -9.33 4.94 1.23
CA TYR A 77 -9.44 3.96 2.33
C TYR A 77 -8.52 2.76 2.12
N GLY A 78 -7.51 2.87 1.25
CA GLY A 78 -6.59 1.77 0.98
C GLY A 78 -5.63 1.50 2.15
N CYS A 79 -5.15 0.26 2.24
CA CYS A 79 -4.07 -0.13 3.12
C CYS A 79 -2.74 -0.27 2.38
N MET A 80 -1.72 0.45 2.83
CA MET A 80 -0.33 0.21 2.44
C MET A 80 0.35 -0.54 3.59
N TYR A 81 1.01 -1.65 3.32
CA TYR A 81 1.69 -2.41 4.36
C TYR A 81 2.92 -3.18 3.89
N ALA A 82 3.85 -3.33 4.82
CA ALA A 82 5.03 -4.17 4.71
C ALA A 82 5.13 -5.00 5.99
N ILE A 83 5.00 -6.32 5.88
CA ILE A 83 5.01 -7.23 7.04
C ILE A 83 6.04 -8.33 6.79
N VAL A 84 6.93 -8.55 7.75
CA VAL A 84 8.02 -9.54 7.69
C VAL A 84 8.08 -10.38 8.96
N ARG A 85 8.61 -11.60 8.85
CA ARG A 85 8.96 -12.43 10.02
C ARG A 85 10.31 -12.01 10.57
N LEU A 86 10.41 -11.91 11.88
CA LEU A 86 11.68 -11.74 12.58
C LEU A 86 12.34 -13.10 12.77
N GLY A 87 13.62 -13.18 12.42
CA GLY A 87 14.44 -14.35 12.70
C GLY A 87 14.87 -14.42 14.17
N PRO A 88 15.45 -15.55 14.62
CA PRO A 88 15.91 -15.72 16.00
C PRO A 88 17.04 -14.75 16.41
N ASN A 89 17.72 -14.16 15.42
CA ASN A 89 18.80 -13.19 15.62
C ASN A 89 18.32 -11.73 15.52
N ALA A 90 17.01 -11.49 15.47
CA ALA A 90 16.48 -10.14 15.43
C ALA A 90 16.88 -9.36 16.70
N PRO A 91 17.19 -8.06 16.61
CA PRO A 91 17.50 -7.24 17.78
C PRO A 91 16.37 -7.26 18.82
N ALA A 92 16.71 -7.11 20.11
CA ALA A 92 15.67 -7.07 21.15
C ALA A 92 14.81 -5.79 21.09
N THR A 93 15.38 -4.69 20.58
CA THR A 93 14.72 -3.41 20.40
C THR A 93 14.57 -3.09 18.91
N PRO A 94 13.60 -2.24 18.52
CA PRO A 94 13.41 -1.90 17.11
C PRO A 94 14.68 -1.26 16.52
N PRO A 95 15.15 -1.70 15.34
CA PRO A 95 16.25 -1.04 14.66
C PRO A 95 15.81 0.35 14.18
N GLU A 96 16.70 1.32 14.25
CA GLU A 96 16.50 2.67 13.71
C GLU A 96 17.10 2.77 12.31
N ARG A 97 16.48 3.57 11.43
CA ARG A 97 17.09 3.89 10.13
C ARG A 97 18.24 4.86 10.36
N ARG A 98 19.35 4.64 9.66
CA ARG A 98 20.49 5.59 9.68
C ARG A 98 20.20 6.84 8.86
N GLU A 99 19.45 6.68 7.78
CA GLU A 99 19.05 7.76 6.88
C GLU A 99 17.52 7.85 6.84
N PRO A 100 16.96 9.07 6.85
CA PRO A 100 15.53 9.23 6.68
C PRO A 100 15.12 8.68 5.31
N PRO A 101 13.96 8.02 5.21
CA PRO A 101 13.47 7.56 3.92
C PRO A 101 13.35 8.75 2.95
N LEU A 102 13.61 8.49 1.66
CA LEU A 102 13.43 9.50 0.59
C LEU A 102 12.00 10.04 0.53
N ASP A 103 11.05 9.21 0.97
CA ASP A 103 9.63 9.49 0.94
C ASP A 103 9.08 9.68 2.36
N TRP A 104 8.41 10.82 2.57
CA TRP A 104 7.91 11.28 3.86
C TRP A 104 6.93 10.32 4.54
N TYR A 105 6.31 9.41 3.78
CA TYR A 105 5.31 8.49 4.29
C TYR A 105 5.93 7.22 4.91
N TYR A 106 7.15 6.81 4.58
CA TYR A 106 7.78 5.57 5.09
C TYR A 106 8.40 5.67 6.50
N VAL A 107 7.63 6.13 7.48
CA VAL A 107 8.12 6.39 8.84
C VAL A 107 8.20 5.11 9.67
N TRP A 108 9.41 4.65 9.99
CA TRP A 108 9.66 3.46 10.83
C TRP A 108 9.99 3.79 12.29
N ASP A 109 10.46 5.00 12.59
CA ASP A 109 11.35 5.27 13.74
C ASP A 109 10.88 6.40 14.69
N ARG A 110 9.62 6.85 14.60
CA ARG A 110 9.16 7.99 15.42
C ARG A 110 8.43 7.55 16.67
N GLY A 111 9.14 7.57 17.80
CA GLY A 111 8.54 7.49 19.13
C GLY A 111 8.01 6.10 19.47
N TRP A 112 8.91 5.11 19.53
CA TRP A 112 8.56 3.77 19.98
C TRP A 112 8.00 3.79 21.40
N HIS A 113 6.85 3.15 21.57
CA HIS A 113 6.19 2.88 22.83
C HIS A 113 6.28 1.37 23.13
N PRO A 114 6.59 0.99 24.37
CA PRO A 114 6.53 -0.40 24.77
C PRO A 114 5.07 -0.87 24.78
N THR A 115 4.86 -2.14 24.41
CA THR A 115 3.60 -2.85 24.63
C THR A 115 3.45 -3.26 26.10
N PRO A 116 2.22 -3.58 26.58
CA PRO A 116 0.96 -3.64 25.84
C PRO A 116 0.41 -2.28 25.44
N ALA A 117 -0.10 -2.19 24.21
CA ALA A 117 -0.92 -1.07 23.78
C ALA A 117 -2.26 -1.06 24.56
N ALA A 118 -2.83 0.13 24.78
CA ALA A 118 -4.11 0.23 25.46
C ALA A 118 -5.25 -0.43 24.64
N PRO A 119 -6.25 -1.05 25.27
CA PRO A 119 -7.33 -1.74 24.55
C PRO A 119 -8.20 -0.83 23.66
N ASP A 120 -8.29 0.46 23.99
CA ASP A 120 -9.00 1.50 23.25
C ASP A 120 -8.08 2.29 22.30
N ASP A 121 -6.83 1.83 22.12
CA ASP A 121 -5.88 2.52 21.27
C ASP A 121 -6.28 2.39 19.80
N ARG A 122 -6.29 3.52 19.09
CA ARG A 122 -6.61 3.62 17.65
C ARG A 122 -5.70 2.74 16.80
N VAL A 123 -4.52 2.42 17.32
CA VAL A 123 -3.59 1.41 16.81
C VAL A 123 -4.25 0.06 16.49
N LEU A 124 -5.10 -0.46 17.38
CA LEU A 124 -5.78 -1.74 17.16
C LEU A 124 -6.84 -1.65 16.03
N SER A 125 -7.39 -0.45 15.81
CA SER A 125 -8.36 -0.22 14.73
C SER A 125 -7.70 -0.24 13.35
N ILE A 126 -6.48 0.28 13.21
CA ILE A 126 -5.70 0.23 11.96
C ILE A 126 -5.53 -1.23 11.52
N ILE A 127 -5.17 -2.13 12.45
CA ILE A 127 -5.05 -3.56 12.16
C ILE A 127 -6.39 -4.15 11.70
N SER A 128 -7.49 -3.74 12.33
CA SER A 128 -8.82 -4.23 11.99
C SER A 128 -9.26 -3.78 10.60
N ASN A 129 -8.96 -2.54 10.21
CA ASN A 129 -9.34 -1.98 8.93
C ASN A 129 -8.58 -2.62 7.76
N CYS A 130 -7.34 -3.08 7.99
CA CYS A 130 -6.51 -3.71 6.96
C CYS A 130 -6.52 -5.25 6.98
N ALA A 131 -7.23 -5.87 7.92
CA ALA A 131 -7.17 -7.30 8.16
C ALA A 131 -7.61 -8.15 6.95
N ASP A 132 -8.58 -7.65 6.18
CA ASP A 132 -9.17 -8.38 5.04
C ASP A 132 -8.20 -8.52 3.86
N GLU A 133 -7.11 -7.73 3.82
CA GLU A 133 -6.09 -7.80 2.77
C GLU A 133 -4.96 -8.78 3.10
N TRP A 134 -5.00 -9.43 4.28
CA TRP A 134 -3.90 -10.24 4.80
C TRP A 134 -4.20 -11.74 4.81
N PRO A 135 -3.16 -12.59 4.87
CA PRO A 135 -3.33 -14.02 5.15
C PRO A 135 -4.09 -14.27 6.46
N ASP A 136 -4.88 -15.33 6.48
CA ASP A 136 -5.65 -15.75 7.65
C ASP A 136 -4.77 -15.85 8.91
N GLY A 137 -5.25 -15.24 10.00
CA GLY A 137 -4.55 -15.25 11.30
C GLY A 137 -3.50 -14.16 11.50
N LEU A 138 -3.01 -13.51 10.44
CA LEU A 138 -1.96 -12.48 10.57
C LEU A 138 -2.41 -11.30 11.43
N ALA A 139 -3.66 -10.85 11.27
CA ALA A 139 -4.23 -9.79 12.09
C ALA A 139 -4.26 -10.18 13.60
N ALA A 140 -4.56 -11.44 13.90
CA ALA A 140 -4.56 -11.94 15.27
C ALA A 140 -3.13 -11.98 15.86
N GLU A 141 -2.14 -12.40 15.06
CA GLU A 141 -0.73 -12.39 15.48
C GLU A 141 -0.22 -10.97 15.76
N LEU A 142 -0.56 -9.99 14.90
CA LEU A 142 -0.19 -8.59 15.12
C LEU A 142 -0.85 -8.00 16.37
N ARG A 143 -2.15 -8.28 16.58
CA ARG A 143 -2.84 -7.87 17.82
C ARG A 143 -2.20 -8.53 19.05
N ALA A 144 -1.85 -9.81 18.97
CA ALA A 144 -1.15 -10.49 20.05
C ALA A 144 0.21 -9.83 20.33
N GLY A 145 0.96 -9.46 19.30
CA GLY A 145 2.20 -8.70 19.42
C GLY A 145 2.01 -7.37 20.16
N LEU A 146 0.95 -6.61 19.83
CA LEU A 146 0.64 -5.36 20.52
C LEU A 146 0.19 -5.51 21.97
N LEU A 147 -0.35 -6.67 22.34
CA LEU A 147 -0.89 -6.94 23.68
C LEU A 147 0.08 -7.73 24.57
N THR A 148 1.27 -8.08 24.06
CA THR A 148 2.27 -8.86 24.78
C THR A 148 3.45 -7.98 25.17
N ASP A 149 3.91 -8.06 26.42
CA ASP A 149 5.11 -7.36 26.92
C ASP A 149 6.36 -7.69 26.09
N GLY A 150 7.30 -6.74 26.03
CA GLY A 150 8.59 -6.92 25.34
C GLY A 150 8.54 -6.68 23.83
N ASN A 151 7.43 -6.14 23.33
CA ASN A 151 7.28 -5.65 21.96
C ASN A 151 7.18 -4.12 21.98
N TYR A 152 7.14 -3.54 20.78
CA TYR A 152 7.12 -2.10 20.58
C TYR A 152 6.17 -1.73 19.45
N TYR A 153 5.59 -0.54 19.57
CA TYR A 153 4.80 0.06 18.51
C TYR A 153 5.08 1.56 18.42
N ALA A 154 4.94 2.12 17.24
CA ALA A 154 4.99 3.55 17.01
C ALA A 154 3.80 3.91 16.13
N SER A 155 3.05 4.94 16.47
CA SER A 155 1.89 5.33 15.69
C SER A 155 1.73 6.83 15.63
N ASP A 156 1.38 7.31 14.45
CA ASP A 156 0.86 8.66 14.24
C ASP A 156 -0.65 8.58 13.99
N ALA A 157 -1.38 8.01 14.95
CA ALA A 157 -2.82 7.81 14.86
C ALA A 157 -3.63 9.13 14.84
N ARG A 158 -2.98 10.29 14.93
CA ARG A 158 -3.62 11.60 14.82
C ARG A 158 -3.43 12.23 13.43
N ALA A 159 -2.47 11.75 12.64
CA ALA A 159 -2.31 12.16 11.26
C ALA A 159 -3.31 11.44 10.35
N TRP A 160 -3.64 12.08 9.23
CA TRP A 160 -4.32 11.46 8.10
C TRP A 160 -3.36 11.51 6.90
N PRO A 161 -2.97 10.37 6.31
CA PRO A 161 -3.30 9.00 6.73
C PRO A 161 -2.61 8.54 8.02
N GLU A 162 -3.19 7.52 8.64
CA GLU A 162 -2.73 6.96 9.91
C GLU A 162 -1.59 5.96 9.66
N ASN A 163 -0.52 6.05 10.45
CA ASN A 163 0.61 5.14 10.36
C ASN A 163 0.76 4.32 11.65
N LEU A 164 1.15 3.06 11.49
CA LEU A 164 1.47 2.13 12.56
C LEU A 164 2.69 1.30 12.18
N SER A 165 3.74 1.45 12.97
CA SER A 165 4.90 0.55 12.96
C SER A 165 4.81 -0.37 14.18
N VAL A 166 5.01 -1.67 13.97
CA VAL A 166 5.02 -2.71 14.99
C VAL A 166 6.34 -3.45 14.90
N TYR A 167 7.00 -3.61 16.04
CA TYR A 167 8.17 -4.45 16.19
C TYR A 167 7.95 -5.40 17.35
N ALA A 168 7.65 -6.66 17.03
CA ALA A 168 7.19 -7.65 17.99
C ALA A 168 8.07 -8.90 17.98
N PRO A 169 9.29 -8.83 18.57
CA PRO A 169 10.24 -9.93 18.57
C PRO A 169 9.71 -11.18 19.29
N THR A 170 8.83 -11.03 20.29
CA THR A 170 8.27 -12.17 21.03
C THR A 170 7.32 -13.04 20.20
N VAL A 171 6.64 -12.45 19.20
CA VAL A 171 5.79 -13.16 18.23
C VAL A 171 6.45 -13.30 16.86
N GLY A 172 7.69 -12.86 16.72
CA GLY A 172 8.48 -13.00 15.50
C GLY A 172 7.96 -12.19 14.32
N LEU A 173 7.48 -10.95 14.54
CA LEU A 173 6.92 -10.10 13.49
C LEU A 173 7.42 -8.65 13.54
N ALA A 174 7.59 -8.05 12.37
CA ALA A 174 7.73 -6.62 12.18
C ALA A 174 6.77 -6.16 11.07
N ALA A 175 6.09 -5.04 11.29
CA ALA A 175 5.09 -4.53 10.37
C ALA A 175 5.15 -3.01 10.29
N TYR A 176 5.00 -2.47 9.08
CA TYR A 176 4.64 -1.09 8.83
C TYR A 176 3.28 -1.10 8.11
N ILE A 177 2.32 -0.37 8.63
CA ILE A 177 0.93 -0.34 8.16
C ILE A 177 0.51 1.11 8.09
N ARG A 178 -0.09 1.50 6.97
CA ARG A 178 -0.66 2.82 6.74
C ARG A 178 -2.08 2.66 6.22
N TYR A 179 -3.00 3.39 6.81
CA TYR A 179 -4.43 3.33 6.51
C TYR A 179 -4.94 4.72 6.13
N GLY A 180 -5.76 4.78 5.06
CA GLY A 180 -6.39 6.01 4.58
C GLY A 180 -5.65 6.71 3.44
N ASP A 181 -4.89 5.94 2.64
CA ASP A 181 -4.33 6.41 1.36
C ASP A 181 -5.41 6.51 0.26
#